data_AF-A0A969H844-F1
#
_entry.id   AF-A0A969H844-F1
#
_cell.length_a   1.000
_cell.length_b   1.000
_cell.length_c   1.000
_cell.angle_alpha   90.00
_cell.angle_beta   90.00
_cell.angle_gamma   90.00
#
_symmetry.space_group_name_H-M   'P 1'
#
loop_
_entity.id
_entity.type
_entity.pdbx_description
1 polymer ?
#
loop_
_entity_poly.entity_id
_entity_poly.type
_entity_poly.pdbx_seq_one_letter_code
_entity_poly.pdbx_strand_id
1 'polypeptide(L)'
;MNTKTIAWVTGSLTLLMALFSFILSFNALTDLAAKHSVSIPPLFPLVVEAGVIIFSLNALYRSIHGESAKWQWGLIIGSSLLAGLFNVLHAESDLISQSMSAMPSLFLLLSFETFLGQIKHAVKLSAVVKSITNLTIELEVKRQELDKMIADKQAELDALVSTKQGELNNLAQEVDTLSLKRGELTTQIETLKADIQNAALNFQQFSPKIDTLNDARQAKRQERLNILLRYLSSNPYASLREAAQELGTSRQTASNYVNELTKSGKLHQNGNGWEVTA
;
A
#
# COMPACT_ATOMS: atom_id res chain seq x y z
N MET A 1 -20.47 -51.34 17.16
CA MET A 1 -20.68 -50.70 18.48
C MET A 1 -19.86 -49.40 18.50
N ASN A 2 -20.42 -48.25 18.91
CA ASN A 2 -19.69 -46.97 18.94
C ASN A 2 -18.64 -47.00 20.08
N THR A 3 -17.50 -46.32 19.92
CA THR A 3 -16.45 -46.19 20.95
C THR A 3 -16.98 -45.67 22.28
N LYS A 4 -17.96 -44.74 22.24
CA LYS A 4 -18.66 -44.26 23.44
C LYS A 4 -19.43 -45.38 24.15
N THR A 5 -20.09 -46.26 23.40
CA THR A 5 -20.81 -47.41 23.94
C THR A 5 -19.84 -48.41 24.56
N ILE A 6 -18.70 -48.67 23.90
CA ILE A 6 -17.65 -49.55 24.45
C ILE A 6 -17.13 -49.00 25.78
N ALA A 7 -16.75 -47.72 25.83
CA ALA A 7 -16.25 -47.09 27.05
C ALA A 7 -17.30 -47.11 28.19
N TRP A 8 -18.57 -46.88 27.87
CA TRP A 8 -19.65 -46.92 28.86
C TRP A 8 -19.92 -48.32 29.40
N VAL A 9 -19.91 -49.32 28.52
CA VAL A 9 -20.03 -50.73 28.92
C VAL A 9 -18.84 -51.16 29.76
N THR A 10 -17.60 -50.88 29.32
CA THR A 10 -16.39 -51.21 30.09
C THR A 10 -16.36 -50.52 31.45
N GLY A 11 -16.71 -49.23 31.52
CA GLY A 11 -16.79 -48.50 32.78
C GLY A 11 -17.86 -49.06 33.73
N SER A 12 -19.04 -49.39 33.20
CA SER A 12 -20.12 -49.97 34.00
C SER A 12 -19.76 -51.35 34.54
N LEU A 13 -19.14 -52.21 33.72
CA LEU A 13 -18.65 -53.52 34.16
C LEU A 13 -17.51 -53.41 35.17
N THR A 14 -16.61 -52.44 34.99
CA THR A 14 -15.53 -52.18 35.95
C THR A 14 -16.09 -51.71 37.30
N LEU A 15 -17.11 -50.85 37.29
CA LEU A 15 -17.79 -50.40 38.51
C LEU A 15 -18.52 -51.54 39.20
N LEU A 16 -19.21 -52.41 38.45
CA LEU A 16 -19.86 -53.59 38.99
C LEU A 16 -18.84 -54.55 39.62
N MET A 17 -17.72 -54.78 38.93
CA MET A 17 -16.61 -55.58 39.47
C MET A 17 -16.03 -54.97 40.74
N ALA A 18 -15.87 -53.65 40.78
CA ALA A 18 -15.43 -52.92 41.96
C ALA A 18 -16.38 -53.13 43.14
N LEU A 19 -17.70 -53.05 42.90
CA LEU A 19 -18.70 -53.28 43.92
C LEU A 19 -18.65 -54.70 44.50
N PHE A 20 -18.56 -55.72 43.64
CA PHE A 20 -18.48 -57.11 44.11
C PHE A 20 -17.17 -57.43 44.82
N SER A 21 -16.04 -56.95 44.27
CA SER A 21 -14.73 -57.09 44.90
C SER A 21 -14.69 -56.40 46.26
N PHE A 22 -15.27 -55.19 46.37
CA PHE A 22 -15.42 -54.46 47.62
C PHE A 22 -16.23 -55.26 48.64
N ILE A 23 -17.41 -55.78 48.29
CA ILE A 23 -18.26 -56.53 49.23
C ILE A 23 -17.54 -57.77 49.77
N LEU A 24 -16.86 -58.53 48.90
CA LEU A 24 -16.12 -59.73 49.29
C LEU A 24 -14.93 -59.40 50.20
N SER A 25 -14.15 -58.39 49.80
CA SER A 25 -13.00 -57.86 50.55
C SER A 25 -13.44 -57.32 51.93
N PHE A 26 -14.53 -56.55 51.96
CA PHE A 26 -15.06 -55.93 53.18
C PHE A 26 -15.41 -56.96 54.25
N ASN A 27 -16.08 -58.04 53.89
CA ASN A 27 -16.41 -59.10 54.84
C ASN A 27 -15.16 -59.82 55.35
N ALA A 28 -14.26 -60.21 54.44
CA ALA A 28 -13.02 -60.91 54.80
C ALA A 28 -12.14 -60.09 55.76
N LEU A 29 -11.94 -58.81 55.46
CA LEU A 29 -11.17 -57.89 56.30
C LEU A 29 -11.88 -57.55 57.62
N THR A 30 -13.21 -57.43 57.64
CA THR A 30 -13.98 -57.21 58.87
C THR A 30 -13.81 -58.38 59.82
N ASP A 31 -13.95 -59.62 59.32
CA ASP A 31 -13.78 -60.82 60.12
C ASP A 31 -12.34 -61.00 60.58
N LEU A 32 -11.36 -60.69 59.72
CA LEU A 32 -9.95 -60.73 60.09
C LEU A 32 -9.63 -59.70 61.18
N ALA A 33 -10.14 -58.47 61.05
CA ALA A 33 -9.99 -57.42 62.05
C ALA A 33 -10.63 -57.81 63.40
N ALA A 34 -11.80 -58.48 63.36
CA ALA A 34 -12.45 -59.00 64.55
C ALA A 34 -11.62 -60.10 65.24
N LYS A 35 -11.05 -61.04 64.47
CA LYS A 35 -10.15 -62.08 64.98
C LYS A 35 -8.90 -61.49 65.67
N HIS A 36 -8.42 -60.35 65.19
CA HIS A 36 -7.28 -59.64 65.75
C HIS A 36 -7.65 -58.54 66.79
N SER A 37 -8.89 -58.54 67.30
CA SER A 37 -9.34 -57.64 68.37
C SER A 37 -9.25 -56.14 68.04
N VAL A 38 -9.42 -55.77 66.76
CA VAL A 38 -9.58 -54.36 66.37
C VAL A 38 -10.87 -53.81 66.97
N SER A 39 -10.82 -52.62 67.59
CA SER A 39 -11.94 -52.06 68.35
C SER A 39 -13.22 -51.84 67.53
N ILE A 40 -13.09 -51.51 66.24
CA ILE A 40 -14.22 -51.33 65.30
C ILE A 40 -13.87 -52.10 64.01
N PRO A 41 -14.12 -53.42 63.95
CA PRO A 41 -13.69 -54.24 62.82
C PRO A 41 -14.14 -53.75 61.43
N PRO A 42 -15.39 -53.26 61.23
CA PRO A 42 -15.83 -52.75 59.92
C PRO A 42 -15.11 -51.47 59.46
N LEU A 43 -14.46 -50.74 60.36
CA LEU A 43 -13.71 -49.53 60.00
C LEU A 43 -12.41 -49.86 59.26
N PHE A 44 -11.82 -51.02 59.55
CA PHE A 44 -10.57 -51.46 58.95
C PHE A 44 -10.64 -51.57 57.41
N PRO A 45 -11.56 -52.33 56.80
CA PRO A 45 -11.70 -52.37 55.35
C PRO A 45 -12.06 -51.01 54.76
N LEU A 46 -12.86 -50.19 55.46
CA LEU A 46 -13.23 -48.87 54.97
C LEU A 46 -12.00 -47.97 54.75
N VAL A 47 -11.04 -47.99 55.68
CA VAL A 47 -9.79 -47.22 55.56
C VAL A 47 -8.92 -47.74 54.42
N VAL A 48 -8.80 -49.06 54.29
CA VAL A 48 -8.01 -49.70 53.21
C VAL A 48 -8.58 -49.33 51.84
N GLU A 49 -9.88 -49.51 51.64
CA GLU A 49 -10.56 -49.28 50.36
C GLU A 49 -10.67 -47.77 50.04
N ALA A 50 -10.88 -46.91 51.04
CA ALA A 50 -10.82 -45.46 50.86
C ALA A 50 -9.44 -45.00 50.37
N GLY A 51 -8.37 -45.62 50.87
CA GLY A 51 -7.01 -45.39 50.39
C GLY A 51 -6.87 -45.67 48.90
N VAL A 52 -7.32 -46.85 48.44
CA VAL A 52 -7.30 -47.24 47.01
C VAL A 52 -8.04 -46.20 46.15
N ILE A 53 -9.23 -45.77 46.58
CA ILE A 53 -10.03 -44.77 45.85
C ILE A 53 -9.30 -43.43 45.78
N ILE A 54 -8.74 -42.95 46.90
CA ILE A 54 -8.00 -41.68 46.95
C ILE A 54 -6.77 -41.73 46.04
N PHE A 55 -5.98 -42.81 46.11
CA PHE A 55 -4.81 -42.97 45.26
C PHE A 55 -5.18 -43.04 43.79
N SER A 56 -6.29 -43.71 43.47
CA SER A 56 -6.85 -43.83 42.13
C SER A 56 -7.31 -42.50 41.54
N LEU A 57 -8.07 -41.72 42.31
CA LEU A 57 -8.49 -40.37 41.89
C LEU A 57 -7.30 -39.44 41.70
N ASN A 58 -6.30 -39.53 42.59
CA ASN A 58 -5.08 -38.74 42.46
C ASN A 58 -4.25 -39.18 41.23
N ALA A 59 -4.13 -40.48 40.95
CA ALA A 59 -3.47 -40.97 39.75
C ALA A 59 -4.13 -40.45 38.47
N LEU A 60 -5.48 -40.46 38.44
CA LEU A 60 -6.25 -39.93 37.33
C LEU A 60 -6.03 -38.41 37.18
N TYR A 61 -6.14 -37.65 38.27
CA TYR A 61 -5.91 -36.21 38.29
C TYR A 61 -4.54 -35.84 37.71
N ARG A 62 -3.47 -36.52 38.15
CA ARG A 62 -2.12 -36.27 37.63
C ARG A 62 -2.00 -36.65 36.17
N SER A 63 -2.60 -37.77 35.76
CA SER A 63 -2.57 -38.22 34.38
C SER A 63 -3.28 -37.29 33.40
N ILE A 64 -4.36 -36.61 33.82
CA ILE A 64 -5.07 -35.64 32.96
C ILE A 64 -4.33 -34.29 32.88
N HIS A 65 -3.54 -33.94 33.89
CA HIS A 65 -2.70 -32.72 33.91
C HIS A 65 -1.30 -32.92 33.32
N GLY A 66 -1.00 -34.11 32.79
CA GLY A 66 0.31 -34.42 32.19
C GLY A 66 1.42 -34.68 33.22
N GLU A 67 1.08 -34.81 34.50
CA GLU A 67 2.03 -35.15 35.55
C GLU A 67 2.31 -36.66 35.65
N SER A 68 3.47 -36.98 36.19
CA SER A 68 3.84 -38.36 36.51
C SER A 68 2.94 -38.94 37.61
N ALA A 69 2.14 -39.96 37.28
CA ALA A 69 1.34 -40.71 38.25
C ALA A 69 2.05 -41.96 38.83
N LYS A 70 3.37 -42.12 38.61
CA LYS A 70 4.11 -43.35 38.95
C LYS A 70 3.99 -43.74 40.44
N TRP A 71 4.08 -42.76 41.33
CA TRP A 71 3.98 -43.00 42.77
C TRP A 71 2.56 -43.45 43.17
N GLN A 72 1.53 -42.80 42.62
CA GLN A 72 0.15 -43.17 42.86
C GLN A 72 -0.15 -44.58 42.37
N TRP A 73 0.38 -44.97 41.20
CA TRP A 73 0.30 -46.35 40.71
C TRP A 73 0.98 -47.36 41.63
N GLY A 74 2.16 -47.02 42.16
CA GLY A 74 2.83 -47.83 43.18
C GLY A 74 1.96 -48.03 44.42
N LEU A 75 1.31 -46.96 44.90
CA LEU A 75 0.37 -47.03 46.03
C LEU A 75 -0.87 -47.88 45.71
N ILE A 76 -1.49 -47.72 44.54
CA ILE A 76 -2.65 -48.52 44.10
C ILE A 76 -2.27 -50.00 44.06
N ILE A 77 -1.21 -50.35 43.33
CA ILE A 77 -0.75 -51.74 43.18
C ILE A 77 -0.43 -52.32 44.57
N GLY A 78 0.31 -51.59 45.40
CA GLY A 78 0.62 -52.02 46.77
C GLY A 78 -0.62 -52.27 47.61
N SER A 79 -1.58 -51.34 47.60
CA SER A 79 -2.84 -51.48 48.34
C SER A 79 -3.71 -52.63 47.84
N SER A 80 -3.80 -52.85 46.52
CA SER A 80 -4.57 -53.94 45.93
C SER A 80 -3.95 -55.31 46.21
N LEU A 81 -2.62 -55.42 46.19
CA LEU A 81 -1.91 -56.64 46.57
C LEU A 81 -2.10 -56.94 48.06
N LEU A 82 -2.06 -55.92 48.92
CA LEU A 82 -2.29 -56.06 50.35
C LEU A 82 -3.73 -56.52 50.65
N ALA A 83 -4.73 -55.95 49.97
CA ALA A 83 -6.13 -56.38 50.08
C ALA A 83 -6.29 -57.85 49.63
N GLY A 84 -5.68 -58.21 48.49
CA GLY A 84 -5.67 -59.60 48.01
C GLY A 84 -5.03 -60.56 49.01
N LEU A 85 -3.93 -60.17 49.65
CA LEU A 85 -3.28 -60.95 50.71
C LEU A 85 -4.22 -61.18 51.90
N PHE A 86 -4.92 -60.15 52.38
CA PHE A 86 -5.86 -60.31 53.49
C PHE A 86 -7.04 -61.22 53.14
N ASN A 87 -7.52 -61.18 51.90
CA ASN A 87 -8.54 -62.11 51.42
C ASN A 87 -8.04 -63.56 51.39
N VAL A 88 -6.78 -63.78 51.02
CA VAL A 88 -6.13 -65.10 51.08
C VAL A 88 -5.99 -65.58 52.52
N LEU A 89 -5.57 -64.71 53.44
CA LEU A 89 -5.42 -65.04 54.87
C LEU A 89 -6.75 -65.36 55.56
N HIS A 90 -7.85 -64.79 55.07
CA HIS A 90 -9.19 -65.09 55.58
C HIS A 90 -9.72 -66.44 55.05
N ALA A 91 -9.33 -66.84 53.84
CA ALA A 91 -9.82 -68.04 53.18
C ALA A 91 -9.31 -69.34 53.82
N GLU A 92 -9.96 -70.45 53.50
CA GLU A 92 -9.51 -71.78 53.89
C GLU A 92 -8.11 -72.09 53.33
N SER A 93 -7.37 -72.99 53.99
CA SER A 93 -5.95 -73.24 53.68
C SER A 93 -5.72 -73.98 52.36
N ASP A 94 -6.77 -74.38 51.65
CA ASP A 94 -6.65 -75.05 50.37
C ASP A 94 -6.33 -74.04 49.25
N LEU A 95 -5.53 -74.51 48.28
CA LEU A 95 -5.04 -73.67 47.19
C LEU A 95 -6.18 -73.08 46.34
N ILE A 96 -7.31 -73.77 46.23
CA ILE A 96 -8.44 -73.35 45.41
C ILE A 96 -9.15 -72.18 46.08
N SER A 97 -9.49 -72.29 47.37
CA SER A 97 -10.11 -71.20 48.15
C SER A 97 -9.23 -69.97 48.21
N GLN A 98 -7.91 -70.12 48.43
CA GLN A 98 -6.97 -68.99 48.43
C GLN A 98 -6.89 -68.31 47.06
N SER A 99 -6.87 -69.10 45.98
CA SER A 99 -6.85 -68.53 44.63
C SER A 99 -8.15 -67.77 44.34
N MET A 100 -9.30 -68.34 44.70
CA MET A 100 -10.61 -67.72 44.49
C MET A 100 -10.81 -66.47 45.34
N SER A 101 -10.22 -66.39 46.53
CA SER A 101 -10.30 -65.21 47.40
C SER A 101 -9.40 -64.06 46.95
N ALA A 102 -8.27 -64.35 46.29
CA ALA A 102 -7.40 -63.33 45.70
C ALA A 102 -7.94 -62.73 44.39
N MET A 103 -8.69 -63.52 43.61
CA MET A 103 -9.17 -63.16 42.27
C MET A 103 -9.93 -61.82 42.21
N PRO A 104 -10.87 -61.50 43.11
CA PRO A 104 -11.61 -60.23 43.05
C PRO A 104 -10.70 -59.00 43.10
N SER A 105 -9.67 -58.99 43.95
CA SER A 105 -8.74 -57.87 44.08
C SER A 105 -7.83 -57.74 42.85
N LEU A 106 -7.37 -58.86 42.30
CA LEU A 106 -6.53 -58.89 41.09
C LEU A 106 -7.30 -58.45 39.84
N PHE A 107 -8.50 -58.99 39.61
CA PHE A 107 -9.31 -58.62 38.46
C PHE A 107 -9.80 -57.18 38.55
N LEU A 108 -10.08 -56.68 39.75
CA LEU A 108 -10.39 -55.26 39.94
C LEU A 108 -9.21 -54.38 39.54
N LEU A 109 -7.99 -54.68 40.00
CA LEU A 109 -6.79 -53.91 39.65
C LEU A 109 -6.58 -53.82 38.13
N LEU A 110 -6.66 -54.97 37.44
CA LEU A 110 -6.47 -55.04 35.98
C LEU A 110 -7.59 -54.36 35.20
N SER A 111 -8.85 -54.54 35.63
CA SER A 111 -10.00 -53.89 35.01
C SER A 111 -9.93 -52.37 35.17
N PHE A 112 -9.51 -51.92 36.36
CA PHE A 112 -9.35 -50.52 36.66
C PHE A 112 -8.22 -49.86 35.87
N GLU A 113 -7.07 -50.54 35.70
CA GLU A 113 -5.99 -50.10 34.83
C GLU A 113 -6.46 -49.92 33.38
N THR A 114 -7.17 -50.92 32.86
CA THR A 114 -7.72 -50.88 31.50
C THR A 114 -8.68 -49.70 31.34
N PHE A 115 -9.57 -49.48 32.30
CA PHE A 115 -10.54 -48.38 32.27
C PHE A 115 -9.89 -47.00 32.38
N LEU A 116 -8.93 -46.81 33.28
CA LEU A 116 -8.18 -45.55 33.39
C LEU A 116 -7.38 -45.27 32.12
N GLY A 117 -6.81 -46.30 31.48
CA GLY A 117 -6.18 -46.20 30.17
C GLY A 117 -7.13 -45.64 29.11
N GLN A 118 -8.37 -46.13 29.07
CA GLN A 118 -9.41 -45.62 28.16
C GLN A 118 -9.78 -44.16 28.45
N ILE A 119 -10.00 -43.80 29.72
CA ILE A 119 -10.29 -42.40 30.11
C ILE A 119 -9.15 -41.48 29.69
N LYS A 120 -7.91 -41.85 30.00
CA LYS A 120 -6.72 -41.06 29.66
C LYS A 120 -6.63 -40.81 28.16
N HIS A 121 -6.85 -41.85 27.35
CA HIS A 121 -6.84 -41.72 25.91
C HIS A 121 -7.98 -40.81 25.42
N ALA A 122 -9.20 -40.98 25.95
CA ALA A 122 -10.35 -40.16 25.57
C ALA A 122 -10.15 -38.67 25.88
N VAL A 123 -9.58 -38.36 27.05
CA VAL A 123 -9.26 -36.97 27.45
C VAL A 123 -8.21 -36.36 26.52
N LYS A 124 -7.12 -37.08 26.23
CA LYS A 124 -6.08 -36.61 25.30
C LYS A 124 -6.64 -36.37 23.89
N LEU A 125 -7.43 -37.31 23.38
CA LEU A 125 -8.07 -37.17 22.07
C LEU A 125 -8.99 -35.95 22.03
N SER A 126 -9.80 -35.74 23.07
CA SER A 126 -10.69 -34.57 23.16
C SER A 126 -9.91 -33.25 23.16
N ALA A 127 -8.77 -33.18 23.85
CA ALA A 127 -7.90 -32.00 23.84
C ALA A 127 -7.31 -31.73 22.45
N VAL A 128 -6.85 -32.77 21.75
CA VAL A 128 -6.34 -32.66 20.37
C VAL A 128 -7.44 -32.22 19.41
N VAL A 129 -8.62 -32.83 19.48
CA VAL A 129 -9.75 -32.44 18.62
C VAL A 129 -10.12 -30.98 18.84
N LYS A 130 -10.19 -30.52 20.09
CA LYS A 130 -10.46 -29.10 20.41
C LYS A 130 -9.38 -28.18 19.84
N SER A 131 -8.11 -28.57 19.91
CA SER A 131 -7.00 -27.82 19.30
C SER A 131 -7.14 -27.73 17.78
N ILE A 132 -7.50 -28.83 17.11
CA ILE A 132 -7.72 -28.86 15.66
C ILE A 132 -8.89 -27.94 15.29
N THR A 133 -10.02 -28.03 16.00
CA THR A 133 -11.18 -27.16 15.76
C THR A 133 -10.82 -25.69 15.90
N ASN A 134 -10.05 -25.31 16.92
CA ASN A 134 -9.58 -23.94 17.09
C ASN A 134 -8.69 -23.49 15.93
N LEU A 135 -7.74 -24.34 15.49
CA LEU A 135 -6.87 -24.03 14.35
C LEU A 135 -7.66 -23.91 13.04
N THR A 136 -8.69 -24.74 12.82
CA THR A 136 -9.57 -24.63 11.65
C THR A 136 -10.32 -23.29 11.65
N ILE A 137 -10.82 -22.85 12.80
CA ILE A 137 -11.50 -21.55 12.94
C ILE A 137 -10.52 -20.40 12.66
N GLU A 138 -9.33 -20.45 13.26
CA GLU A 138 -8.30 -19.43 13.05
C GLU A 138 -7.87 -19.34 11.58
N LEU A 139 -7.70 -20.48 10.92
CA LEU A 139 -7.36 -20.55 9.49
C LEU A 139 -8.46 -19.93 8.63
N GLU A 140 -9.73 -20.23 8.91
CA GLU A 140 -10.85 -19.65 8.15
C GLU A 140 -10.94 -18.13 8.34
N VAL A 141 -10.73 -17.62 9.56
CA VAL A 141 -10.67 -16.18 9.82
C VAL A 141 -9.52 -15.53 9.05
N LYS A 142 -8.33 -16.13 9.07
CA LYS A 142 -7.16 -15.61 8.33
C LYS A 142 -7.35 -15.64 6.83
N ARG A 143 -8.05 -16.65 6.32
CA ARG A 143 -8.41 -16.74 4.90
C ARG A 143 -9.36 -15.61 4.50
N GLN A 144 -10.39 -15.34 5.31
CA GLN A 144 -11.31 -14.21 5.08
C GLN A 144 -10.60 -12.85 5.13
N GLU A 145 -9.64 -12.68 6.05
CA GLU A 145 -8.82 -11.48 6.14
C GLU A 145 -7.96 -11.28 4.88
N LEU A 146 -7.36 -12.35 4.35
CA LEU A 146 -6.60 -12.34 3.10
C LEU A 146 -7.48 -12.03 1.89
N ASP A 147 -8.64 -12.68 1.77
CA ASP A 147 -9.58 -12.43 0.67
C ASP A 147 -10.05 -10.96 0.67
N LYS A 148 -10.29 -10.38 1.86
CA LYS A 148 -10.59 -8.97 1.99
C LYS A 148 -9.43 -8.07 1.55
N MET A 149 -8.20 -8.35 1.99
CA MET A 149 -7.02 -7.58 1.57
C MET A 149 -6.81 -7.64 0.05
N ILE A 150 -7.04 -8.80 -0.56
CA ILE A 150 -6.96 -8.96 -2.02
C ILE A 150 -8.02 -8.09 -2.71
N ALA A 151 -9.27 -8.12 -2.24
CA ALA A 151 -10.34 -7.31 -2.79
C ALA A 151 -10.07 -5.80 -2.65
N ASP A 152 -9.62 -5.36 -1.46
CA ASP A 152 -9.28 -3.95 -1.20
C ASP A 152 -8.11 -3.49 -2.10
N LYS A 153 -7.08 -4.34 -2.27
CA LYS A 153 -5.94 -4.03 -3.15
C LYS A 153 -6.31 -4.03 -4.62
N GLN A 154 -7.21 -4.91 -5.05
CA GLN A 154 -7.72 -4.91 -6.41
C GLN A 154 -8.50 -3.62 -6.70
N ALA A 155 -9.36 -3.18 -5.77
CA ALA A 155 -10.10 -1.93 -5.90
C ALA A 155 -9.19 -0.70 -5.94
N GLU A 156 -8.14 -0.67 -5.10
CA GLU A 156 -7.12 0.38 -5.12
C GLU A 156 -6.37 0.41 -6.47
N LEU A 157 -6.00 -0.76 -7.00
CA LEU A 157 -5.33 -0.88 -8.29
C LEU A 157 -6.23 -0.40 -9.44
N ASP A 158 -7.50 -0.82 -9.45
CA ASP A 158 -8.47 -0.43 -10.48
C ASP A 158 -8.71 1.08 -10.46
N ALA A 159 -8.80 1.69 -9.28
CA ALA A 159 -8.91 3.13 -9.11
C ALA A 159 -7.68 3.86 -9.67
N LEU A 160 -6.47 3.38 -9.34
CA LEU A 160 -5.22 3.97 -9.83
C LEU A 160 -5.11 3.87 -11.35
N VAL A 161 -5.46 2.71 -11.93
CA VAL A 161 -5.47 2.51 -13.38
C VAL A 161 -6.44 3.47 -14.05
N SER A 162 -7.66 3.63 -13.50
CA SER A 162 -8.65 4.58 -14.01
C SER A 162 -8.15 6.03 -13.98
N THR A 163 -7.55 6.46 -12.85
CA THR A 163 -6.95 7.79 -12.73
C THR A 163 -5.85 8.01 -13.76
N LYS A 164 -4.92 7.05 -13.89
CA LYS A 164 -3.82 7.15 -14.85
C LYS A 164 -4.29 7.15 -16.30
N GLN A 165 -5.33 6.38 -16.62
CA GLN A 165 -5.94 6.42 -17.93
C GLN A 165 -6.57 7.79 -18.24
N GLY A 166 -7.23 8.41 -17.25
CA GLY A 166 -7.75 9.77 -17.36
C GLY A 166 -6.66 10.81 -17.61
N GLU A 167 -5.56 10.75 -16.86
CA GLU A 167 -4.38 11.61 -17.06
C GLU A 167 -3.79 11.44 -18.48
N LEU A 168 -3.63 10.20 -18.95
CA LEU A 168 -3.15 9.91 -20.29
C LEU A 168 -4.06 10.47 -21.38
N ASN A 169 -5.38 10.36 -21.21
CA ASN A 169 -6.34 10.91 -22.16
C ASN A 169 -6.27 12.44 -22.21
N ASN A 170 -6.12 13.11 -21.06
CA ASN A 170 -5.96 14.56 -21.00
C ASN A 170 -4.65 15.01 -21.67
N LEU A 171 -3.55 14.30 -21.41
CA LEU A 171 -2.25 14.60 -22.01
C LEU A 171 -2.28 14.40 -23.54
N ALA A 172 -2.96 13.35 -24.01
CA ALA A 172 -3.15 13.13 -25.45
C ALA A 172 -3.92 14.29 -26.11
N GLN A 173 -4.99 14.78 -25.48
CA GLN A 173 -5.73 15.96 -25.97
C GLN A 173 -4.87 17.24 -25.99
N GLU A 174 -4.02 17.43 -24.98
CA GLU A 174 -3.10 18.57 -24.94
C GLU A 174 -2.06 18.50 -26.08
N VAL A 175 -1.49 17.32 -26.32
CA VAL A 175 -0.57 17.08 -27.45
C VAL A 175 -1.24 17.39 -28.78
N ASP A 176 -2.49 16.93 -28.99
CA ASP A 176 -3.24 17.23 -30.20
C ASP A 176 -3.47 18.73 -30.38
N THR A 177 -3.86 19.42 -29.31
CA THR A 177 -4.08 20.88 -29.31
C THR A 177 -2.80 21.64 -29.65
N LEU A 178 -1.68 21.26 -29.02
CA LEU A 178 -0.37 21.85 -29.30
C LEU A 178 0.09 21.57 -30.73
N SER A 179 -0.21 20.39 -31.28
CA SER A 179 0.12 20.03 -32.65
C SER A 179 -0.62 20.91 -33.67
N LEU A 180 -1.90 21.20 -33.42
CA LEU A 180 -2.72 22.10 -34.24
C LEU A 180 -2.15 23.53 -34.18
N LYS A 181 -1.88 24.03 -32.97
CA LYS A 181 -1.32 25.37 -32.78
C LYS A 181 0.05 25.54 -33.43
N ARG A 182 0.89 24.49 -33.38
CA ARG A 182 2.17 24.46 -34.10
C ARG A 182 1.95 24.55 -35.61
N GLY A 183 0.95 23.83 -36.15
CA GLY A 183 0.56 23.92 -37.55
C GLY A 183 0.15 25.34 -37.95
N GLU A 184 -0.74 25.97 -37.19
CA GLU A 184 -1.18 27.35 -37.43
C GLU A 184 -0.02 28.35 -37.41
N LEU A 185 0.86 28.27 -36.41
CA LEU A 185 2.04 29.13 -36.31
C LEU A 185 3.00 28.92 -37.49
N THR A 186 3.15 27.68 -37.95
CA THR A 186 3.98 27.38 -39.13
C THR A 186 3.42 28.06 -40.37
N THR A 187 2.11 27.96 -40.61
CA THR A 187 1.43 28.66 -41.73
C THR A 187 1.55 30.18 -41.61
N GLN A 188 1.42 30.74 -40.41
CA GLN A 188 1.60 32.18 -40.18
C GLN A 188 3.02 32.63 -40.52
N ILE A 189 4.04 31.86 -40.12
CA ILE A 189 5.45 32.15 -40.45
C ILE A 189 5.67 32.11 -41.97
N GLU A 190 5.11 31.11 -42.67
CA GLU A 190 5.22 31.02 -44.14
C GLU A 190 4.56 32.21 -44.83
N THR A 191 3.38 32.62 -44.35
CA THR A 191 2.65 33.79 -44.88
C THR A 191 3.45 35.07 -44.67
N LEU A 192 3.91 35.31 -43.43
CA LEU A 192 4.76 36.46 -43.10
C LEU A 192 6.04 36.50 -43.93
N LYS A 193 6.66 35.33 -44.16
CA LYS A 193 7.86 35.23 -44.99
C LYS A 193 7.58 35.63 -46.45
N ALA A 194 6.45 35.19 -47.00
CA ALA A 194 6.02 35.59 -48.34
C ALA A 194 5.72 37.09 -48.41
N ASP A 195 5.05 37.65 -47.41
CA ASP A 195 4.77 39.09 -47.33
C ASP A 195 6.06 39.92 -47.24
N ILE A 196 7.03 39.49 -46.45
CA ILE A 196 8.35 40.14 -46.37
C ILE A 196 9.07 40.09 -47.72
N GLN A 197 9.04 38.95 -48.42
CA GLN A 197 9.64 38.83 -49.76
C GLN A 197 8.95 39.76 -50.77
N ASN A 198 7.62 39.81 -50.76
CA ASN A 198 6.86 40.72 -51.63
C ASN A 198 7.15 42.19 -51.32
N ALA A 199 7.23 42.56 -50.04
CA ALA A 199 7.60 43.91 -49.62
C ALA A 199 9.03 44.28 -50.07
N ALA A 200 9.98 43.35 -49.95
CA ALA A 200 11.35 43.54 -50.42
C ALA A 200 11.42 43.75 -51.95
N LEU A 201 10.67 42.97 -52.73
CA LEU A 201 10.57 43.13 -54.18
C LEU A 201 9.97 44.49 -54.57
N ASN A 202 8.89 44.90 -53.90
CA ASN A 202 8.29 46.22 -54.11
C ASN A 202 9.30 47.33 -53.79
N PHE A 203 10.01 47.24 -52.67
CA PHE A 203 11.02 48.22 -52.30
C PHE A 203 12.14 48.33 -53.35
N GLN A 204 12.63 47.21 -53.88
CA GLN A 204 13.60 47.19 -54.98
C GLN A 204 13.09 47.86 -56.26
N GLN A 205 11.79 47.71 -56.58
CA GLN A 205 11.19 48.37 -57.75
C GLN A 205 11.05 49.89 -57.60
N PHE A 206 10.78 50.38 -56.39
CA PHE A 206 10.59 51.82 -56.15
C PHE A 206 11.87 52.57 -55.81
N SER A 207 12.91 51.91 -55.29
CA SER A 207 14.21 52.53 -54.97
C SER A 207 14.80 53.35 -56.13
N PRO A 208 14.99 52.79 -57.34
CA PRO A 208 15.60 53.56 -58.44
C PRO A 208 14.74 54.75 -58.89
N LYS A 209 13.42 54.68 -58.71
CA LYS A 209 12.50 55.77 -59.04
C LYS A 209 12.56 56.90 -58.01
N ILE A 210 12.79 56.58 -56.73
CA ILE A 210 12.97 57.57 -55.66
C ILE A 210 14.33 58.25 -55.80
N ASP A 211 15.39 57.49 -56.08
CA ASP A 211 16.74 58.03 -56.26
C ASP A 211 16.78 58.98 -57.47
N THR A 212 16.26 58.54 -58.63
CA THR A 212 16.16 59.39 -59.84
C THR A 212 15.29 60.64 -59.64
N LEU A 213 14.20 60.56 -58.87
CA LEU A 213 13.38 61.73 -58.55
C LEU A 213 14.09 62.71 -57.61
N ASN A 214 14.86 62.22 -56.65
CA ASN A 214 15.66 63.06 -55.76
C ASN A 214 16.81 63.72 -56.51
N ASP A 215 17.52 62.99 -57.36
CA ASP A 215 18.58 63.51 -58.22
C ASP A 215 18.05 64.60 -59.16
N ALA A 216 16.91 64.35 -59.81
CA ALA A 216 16.27 65.35 -60.68
C ALA A 216 15.83 66.61 -59.91
N ARG A 217 15.34 66.45 -58.67
CA ARG A 217 14.99 67.58 -57.79
C ARG A 217 16.22 68.38 -57.37
N GLN A 218 17.32 67.71 -57.01
CA GLN A 218 18.57 68.37 -56.66
C GLN A 218 19.18 69.11 -57.85
N ALA A 219 19.22 68.48 -59.02
CA ALA A 219 19.71 69.10 -60.26
C ALA A 219 18.93 70.38 -60.61
N LYS A 220 17.59 70.32 -60.60
CA LYS A 220 16.73 71.48 -60.89
C LYS A 220 16.88 72.60 -59.84
N ARG A 221 17.13 72.23 -58.58
CA ARG A 221 17.44 73.21 -57.52
C ARG A 221 18.78 73.89 -57.79
N GLN A 222 19.81 73.14 -58.15
CA GLN A 222 21.13 73.69 -58.43
C GLN A 222 21.11 74.61 -59.66
N GLU A 223 20.36 74.23 -60.69
CA GLU A 223 20.13 75.07 -61.87
C GLU A 223 19.53 76.42 -61.50
N ARG A 224 18.49 76.43 -60.65
CA ARG A 224 17.87 77.69 -60.17
C ARG A 224 18.82 78.54 -59.34
N LEU A 225 19.64 77.94 -58.48
CA LEU A 225 20.67 78.67 -57.74
C LEU A 225 21.68 79.33 -58.69
N ASN A 226 22.09 78.64 -59.75
CA ASN A 226 23.03 79.18 -60.74
C ASN A 226 22.41 80.32 -61.57
N ILE A 227 21.14 80.19 -61.96
CA ILE A 227 20.40 81.27 -62.65
C ILE A 227 20.33 82.52 -61.74
N LEU A 228 20.02 82.32 -60.46
CA LEU A 228 19.93 83.41 -59.49
C LEU A 228 21.27 84.15 -59.35
N LEU A 229 22.37 83.42 -59.20
CA LEU A 229 23.71 84.02 -59.14
C LEU A 229 24.01 84.84 -60.40
N ARG A 230 23.77 84.28 -61.59
CA ARG A 230 24.01 84.98 -62.87
C ARG A 230 23.15 86.24 -63.02
N TYR A 231 21.90 86.17 -62.58
CA TYR A 231 20.99 87.31 -62.64
C TYR A 231 21.43 88.42 -61.69
N LEU A 232 21.78 88.08 -60.44
CA LEU A 232 22.22 89.05 -59.43
C LEU A 232 23.61 89.61 -59.71
N SER A 233 24.52 88.85 -60.34
CA SER A 233 25.81 89.39 -60.80
C SER A 233 25.63 90.45 -61.87
N SER A 234 24.63 90.28 -62.74
CA SER A 234 24.34 91.20 -63.85
C SER A 234 23.44 92.36 -63.41
N ASN A 235 22.71 92.20 -62.30
CA ASN A 235 21.78 93.19 -61.75
C ASN A 235 21.97 93.35 -60.22
N PRO A 236 23.05 94.02 -59.78
CA PRO A 236 23.38 94.11 -58.36
C PRO A 236 22.30 94.78 -57.51
N TYR A 237 21.47 95.66 -58.09
CA TYR A 237 20.41 96.37 -57.39
C TYR A 237 19.03 95.70 -57.52
N ALA A 238 18.95 94.51 -58.14
CA ALA A 238 17.68 93.83 -58.31
C ALA A 238 17.03 93.51 -56.96
N SER A 239 15.74 93.81 -56.86
CA SER A 239 14.92 93.43 -55.72
C SER A 239 14.67 91.91 -55.71
N LEU A 240 14.40 91.35 -54.53
CA LEU A 240 13.99 89.95 -54.38
C LEU A 240 12.73 89.60 -55.20
N ARG A 241 11.91 90.60 -55.56
CA ARG A 241 10.73 90.42 -56.40
C ARG A 241 11.13 90.18 -57.86
N GLU A 242 12.09 90.94 -58.37
CA GLU A 242 12.60 90.80 -59.74
C GLU A 242 13.40 89.49 -59.88
N ALA A 243 14.23 89.15 -58.89
CA ALA A 243 14.94 87.88 -58.86
C ALA A 243 13.99 86.66 -58.80
N ALA A 244 12.87 86.77 -58.07
CA ALA A 244 11.86 85.71 -58.03
C ALA A 244 11.13 85.54 -59.37
N GLN A 245 10.87 86.66 -60.05
CA GLN A 245 10.25 86.68 -61.38
C GLN A 245 11.15 86.01 -62.42
N GLU A 246 12.46 86.28 -62.39
CA GLU A 246 13.44 85.65 -63.28
C GLU A 246 13.54 84.12 -63.05
N LEU A 247 13.46 83.69 -61.80
CA LEU A 247 13.49 82.27 -61.46
C LEU A 247 12.17 81.53 -61.75
N GLY A 248 11.09 82.25 -62.06
CA GLY A 248 9.74 81.67 -62.16
C GLY A 248 9.29 81.00 -60.84
N THR A 249 9.70 81.56 -59.69
CA THR A 249 9.38 81.01 -58.36
C THR A 249 8.73 82.05 -57.45
N SER A 250 8.20 81.61 -56.32
CA SER A 250 7.67 82.53 -55.31
C SER A 250 8.80 83.35 -54.67
N ARG A 251 8.49 84.60 -54.26
CA ARG A 251 9.42 85.49 -53.56
C ARG A 251 10.07 84.83 -52.33
N GLN A 252 9.33 83.99 -51.62
CA GLN A 252 9.85 83.26 -50.47
C GLN A 252 10.86 82.18 -50.87
N THR A 253 10.63 81.48 -51.98
CA THR A 253 11.60 80.50 -52.53
C THR A 253 12.88 81.20 -52.98
N ALA A 254 12.77 82.33 -53.68
CA ALA A 254 13.92 83.13 -54.08
C ALA A 254 14.69 83.66 -52.86
N SER A 255 13.99 84.12 -51.81
CA SER A 255 14.61 84.52 -50.54
C SER A 255 15.38 83.36 -49.87
N ASN A 256 14.81 82.15 -49.87
CA ASN A 256 15.49 80.97 -49.34
C ASN A 256 16.76 80.62 -50.13
N TYR A 257 16.71 80.74 -51.47
CA TYR A 257 17.88 80.55 -52.32
C TYR A 257 18.95 81.62 -52.09
N VAL A 258 18.57 82.90 -51.93
CA VAL A 258 19.50 83.96 -51.52
C VAL A 258 20.14 83.61 -50.18
N ASN A 259 19.35 83.24 -49.18
CA ASN A 259 19.88 82.85 -47.86
C ASN A 259 20.83 81.66 -47.94
N GLU A 260 20.53 80.66 -48.79
CA GLU A 260 21.38 79.50 -49.02
C GLU A 260 22.70 79.89 -49.72
N LEU A 261 22.65 80.76 -50.72
CA LEU A 261 23.83 81.29 -51.40
C LEU A 261 24.69 82.17 -50.48
N THR A 262 24.07 82.94 -49.60
CA THR A 262 24.77 83.74 -48.59
C THR A 262 25.39 82.88 -47.50
N LYS A 263 24.69 81.85 -47.02
CA LYS A 263 25.26 80.87 -46.08
C LYS A 263 26.41 80.07 -46.67
N SER A 264 26.34 79.77 -47.96
CA SER A 264 27.43 79.08 -48.68
C SER A 264 28.56 80.02 -49.14
N GLY A 265 28.45 81.32 -48.86
CA GLY A 265 29.48 82.31 -49.17
C GLY A 265 29.59 82.67 -50.65
N LYS A 266 28.58 82.36 -51.47
CA LYS A 266 28.52 82.64 -52.92
C LYS A 266 27.83 83.95 -53.27
N LEU A 267 27.17 84.58 -52.29
CA LEU A 267 26.41 85.81 -52.48
C LEU A 267 26.42 86.65 -51.20
N HIS A 268 26.90 87.89 -51.27
CA HIS A 268 26.90 88.83 -50.16
C HIS A 268 26.21 90.15 -50.55
N GLN A 269 25.64 90.85 -49.57
CA GLN A 269 25.03 92.17 -49.77
C GLN A 269 25.93 93.22 -49.14
N ASN A 270 26.59 94.05 -49.95
CA ASN A 270 27.70 94.91 -49.51
C ASN A 270 27.29 96.39 -49.32
N GLY A 271 26.01 96.67 -49.08
CA GLY A 271 25.47 98.03 -48.97
C GLY A 271 25.32 98.76 -50.31
N ASN A 272 25.97 98.28 -51.39
CA ASN A 272 25.88 98.80 -52.76
C ASN A 272 25.24 97.79 -53.73
N GLY A 273 24.41 96.87 -53.22
CA GLY A 273 23.75 95.82 -54.01
C GLY A 273 24.20 94.40 -53.62
N TRP A 274 23.88 93.45 -54.48
CA TRP A 274 24.28 92.05 -54.42
C TRP A 274 25.63 91.85 -55.10
N GLU A 275 26.54 91.18 -54.39
CA GLU A 275 27.86 90.81 -54.88
C GLU A 275 27.97 89.29 -54.92
N VAL A 276 28.28 88.75 -56.11
CA VAL A 276 28.51 87.32 -56.32
C VAL A 276 29.98 87.04 -56.13
N THR A 277 30.29 86.21 -55.14
CA THR A 277 31.63 85.73 -54.82
C THR A 277 31.89 84.42 -55.57
N ALA A 278 33.04 84.32 -56.23
CA ALA A 278 33.46 83.15 -57.01
C ALA A 278 33.65 81.90 -56.11
#